data_AF-A0A5C6SRB4-F1
#
_entry.id   AF-A0A5C6SRB4-F1
#
_cell.length_a   1.000
_cell.length_b   1.000
_cell.length_c   1.000
_cell.angle_alpha   90.00
_cell.angle_beta   90.00
_cell.angle_gamma   90.00
#
_symmetry.space_group_name_H-M   'P 1'
#
loop_
_entity.id
_entity.type
_entity.pdbx_description
1 polymer ?
#
loop_
_entity_poly.entity_id
_entity_poly.type
_entity_poly.pdbx_seq_one_letter_code
_entity_poly.pdbx_strand_id
1 'polypeptide(L)'
;MELEYKKPYDTNLPIYKHCIPRKLVIDETEFDEAVVDIFGAWDFKFVNRHDATEDMITVETNDKKSIDLKKDLQEKGVLKQD
;
A
#
# COMPACT_ATOMS: atom_id res chain seq x y z
N MET A 1 18.06 -5.96 29.14
CA MET A 1 16.87 -5.29 28.61
C MET A 1 16.66 -5.89 27.23
N GLU A 2 15.82 -6.92 27.14
CA GLU A 2 15.53 -7.56 25.86
C GLU A 2 14.68 -6.57 25.04
N LEU A 3 15.21 -6.14 23.90
CA LEU A 3 14.42 -5.42 22.90
C LEU A 3 13.42 -6.44 22.34
N GLU A 4 12.18 -6.40 22.82
CA GLU A 4 11.07 -7.06 22.14
C GLU A 4 10.96 -6.46 20.74
N TYR A 5 11.53 -7.14 19.75
CA TYR A 5 11.32 -6.85 18.35
C TYR A 5 9.84 -7.05 18.07
N LYS A 6 9.06 -5.96 18.08
CA LYS A 6 7.72 -5.97 17.48
C LYS A 6 7.89 -6.50 16.06
N LYS A 7 7.33 -7.67 15.79
CA LYS A 7 7.21 -8.15 14.41
C LYS A 7 6.44 -7.07 13.63
N PRO A 8 6.98 -6.56 12.52
CA PRO A 8 6.33 -5.47 11.78
C PRO A 8 4.97 -5.90 11.19
N TYR A 9 4.73 -7.20 11.03
CA TYR A 9 3.48 -7.75 10.55
C TYR A 9 2.89 -8.73 11.57
N ASP A 10 1.93 -8.28 12.37
CA ASP A 10 1.17 -9.14 13.28
C ASP A 10 -0.02 -9.77 12.53
N THR A 11 -0.01 -11.09 12.37
CA THR A 11 -1.07 -11.83 11.66
C THR A 11 -2.39 -11.89 12.42
N ASN A 12 -2.42 -11.46 13.69
CA ASN A 12 -3.64 -11.41 14.51
C ASN A 12 -4.31 -10.03 14.48
N LEU A 13 -3.65 -9.01 13.92
CA LEU A 13 -4.26 -7.70 13.70
C LEU A 13 -5.12 -7.72 12.43
N PRO A 14 -6.22 -6.93 12.39
CA PRO A 14 -7.04 -6.83 11.20
C PRO A 14 -6.21 -6.32 10.01
N ILE A 15 -6.23 -7.09 8.93
CA ILE A 15 -5.58 -6.74 7.66
C ILE A 15 -6.59 -5.94 6.81
N TYR A 16 -6.25 -4.72 6.46
CA TYR A 16 -6.94 -3.89 5.50
C TYR A 16 -6.38 -4.13 4.10
N LYS A 17 -7.25 -4.14 3.09
CA LYS A 17 -6.87 -4.33 1.69
C LYS A 17 -7.31 -3.13 0.86
N HIS A 18 -6.39 -2.57 0.09
CA HIS A 18 -6.65 -1.49 -0.85
C HIS A 18 -6.38 -1.99 -2.26
N CYS A 19 -7.41 -1.97 -3.11
CA CYS A 19 -7.30 -2.38 -4.51
C CYS A 19 -7.25 -1.14 -5.41
N ILE A 20 -6.17 -1.01 -6.16
CA ILE A 20 -5.91 0.13 -7.04
C ILE A 20 -5.81 -0.38 -8.48
N PRO A 21 -6.64 0.10 -9.41
CA PRO A 21 -6.51 -0.27 -10.82
C PRO A 21 -5.15 0.14 -11.38
N ARG A 22 -4.41 -0.80 -11.99
CA ARG A 22 -3.10 -0.53 -12.61
C ARG A 22 -3.15 0.57 -13.66
N LYS A 23 -4.25 0.65 -14.41
CA LYS A 23 -4.47 1.69 -15.44
C LYS A 23 -4.40 3.13 -14.90
N LEU A 24 -4.65 3.31 -13.59
CA LEU A 24 -4.59 4.60 -12.93
C LEU A 24 -3.18 4.96 -12.44
N VAL A 25 -2.31 3.97 -12.26
CA VAL A 25 -0.92 4.22 -11.87
C VAL A 25 -0.20 4.89 -13.04
N ILE A 26 0.34 6.08 -12.77
CA ILE A 26 1.06 6.87 -13.78
C ILE A 26 2.49 6.35 -13.90
N ASP A 27 3.14 6.17 -12.75
CA ASP A 27 4.50 5.65 -12.62
C ASP A 27 4.56 4.67 -11.44
N GLU A 28 5.15 3.50 -11.65
CA GLU A 28 5.22 2.45 -10.63
C GLU A 28 6.24 2.75 -9.52
N THR A 29 7.26 3.57 -9.80
CA THR A 29 8.28 3.96 -8.83
C THR A 29 7.73 5.04 -7.90
N GLU A 30 7.11 6.08 -8.45
CA GLU A 30 6.46 7.13 -7.65
C GLU A 30 5.31 6.56 -6.80
N PHE A 31 4.59 5.57 -7.35
CA PHE A 31 3.57 4.84 -6.60
C PHE A 31 4.16 4.12 -5.38
N ASP A 32 5.28 3.40 -5.54
CA ASP A 32 5.94 2.74 -4.42
C ASP A 32 6.38 3.72 -3.35
N GLU A 33 7.06 4.79 -3.76
CA GLU A 33 7.54 5.82 -2.85
C GLU A 33 6.37 6.46 -2.09
N ALA A 34 5.25 6.70 -2.76
CA ALA A 34 4.06 7.24 -2.13
C ALA A 34 3.42 6.26 -1.14
N VAL A 35 3.33 4.96 -1.46
CA VAL A 35 2.82 3.93 -0.55
C VAL A 35 3.75 3.78 0.68
N VAL A 36 5.07 3.85 0.47
CA VAL A 36 6.07 3.87 1.54
C VAL A 36 5.96 5.12 2.42
N ASP A 37 5.68 6.29 1.85
CA ASP A 37 5.50 7.53 2.61
C ASP A 37 4.21 7.51 3.46
N ILE A 38 3.15 6.86 2.96
CA ILE A 38 1.85 6.76 3.65
C ILE A 38 1.92 5.75 4.81
N PHE A 39 2.40 4.54 4.55
CA PHE A 39 2.38 3.46 5.54
C PHE A 39 3.69 3.31 6.30
N GLY A 40 4.82 3.71 5.73
CA GLY A 40 6.14 3.29 6.16
C GLY A 40 6.58 2.00 5.47
N ALA A 41 7.89 1.84 5.23
CA ALA A 41 8.44 0.76 4.42
C ALA A 41 8.17 -0.68 4.92
N TRP A 42 7.67 -0.84 6.14
CA TRP A 42 7.51 -2.15 6.80
C TRP A 42 6.06 -2.48 7.22
N ASP A 43 5.13 -1.53 7.10
CA ASP A 43 3.75 -1.66 7.62
C ASP A 43 2.72 -2.03 6.53
N PHE A 44 3.19 -2.34 5.33
CA PHE A 44 2.35 -2.82 4.23
C PHE A 44 3.06 -3.91 3.41
N LYS A 45 2.30 -4.60 2.58
CA LYS A 45 2.82 -5.50 1.54
C LYS A 45 2.03 -5.36 0.24
N PHE A 46 2.74 -5.52 -0.87
CA PHE A 46 2.13 -5.72 -2.17
C PHE A 46 1.80 -7.20 -2.39
N VAL A 47 0.56 -7.50 -2.77
CA VAL A 47 0.13 -8.90 -2.99
C VAL A 47 0.37 -9.35 -4.43
N ASN A 48 -0.07 -8.55 -5.40
CA ASN A 48 -0.09 -8.91 -6.83
C ASN A 48 0.51 -7.81 -7.74
N ARG A 49 1.34 -6.93 -7.17
CA ARG A 49 1.93 -5.78 -7.87
C ARG A 49 2.86 -6.16 -9.04
N HIS A 50 3.47 -7.35 -9.04
CA HIS A 50 4.27 -7.84 -10.17
C HIS A 50 3.53 -8.85 -11.05
N ASP A 51 2.26 -9.15 -10.75
CA ASP A 51 1.45 -10.08 -11.54
C ASP A 51 0.85 -9.37 -12.75
N ALA A 52 1.48 -9.49 -13.92
CA ALA A 52 0.99 -8.85 -15.14
C ALA A 52 -0.39 -9.33 -15.62
N THR A 53 -0.94 -10.41 -15.04
CA THR A 53 -2.28 -10.90 -15.36
C THR A 53 -3.38 -10.21 -14.55
N GLU A 54 -3.01 -9.49 -13.49
CA GLU A 54 -3.93 -8.80 -12.59
C GLU A 54 -4.05 -7.31 -12.95
N ASP A 55 -5.26 -6.87 -13.28
CA ASP A 55 -5.57 -5.47 -13.60
C ASP A 55 -5.55 -4.53 -12.38
N MET A 56 -5.45 -5.11 -11.18
CA MET A 56 -5.49 -4.42 -9.89
C MET A 56 -4.20 -4.66 -9.11
N ILE A 57 -3.68 -3.62 -8.46
CA ILE A 57 -2.65 -3.71 -7.44
C ILE A 57 -3.32 -3.74 -6.07
N THR A 58 -3.04 -4.78 -5.29
CA THR A 58 -3.54 -4.94 -3.92
C THR A 58 -2.43 -4.62 -2.93
N VAL A 59 -2.70 -3.63 -2.08
CA VAL A 59 -1.87 -3.26 -0.92
C VAL A 59 -2.57 -3.76 0.33
N GLU A 60 -1.90 -4.63 1.09
CA GLU A 60 -2.38 -5.09 2.39
C GLU A 60 -1.59 -4.39 3.51
N THR A 61 -2.30 -3.89 4.51
CA THR A 61 -1.71 -3.18 5.66
C THR A 61 -2.48 -3.50 6.93
N ASN A 62 -1.80 -3.38 8.07
CA ASN A 62 -2.44 -3.45 9.39
C ASN A 62 -2.63 -2.06 10.01
N ASP A 63 -2.21 -0.99 9.31
CA ASP A 63 -2.40 0.39 9.75
C ASP A 63 -3.78 0.89 9.32
N LYS A 64 -4.53 1.42 10.28
CA LYS A 64 -5.88 1.97 10.10
C LYS A 64 -5.84 3.42 9.56
N LYS A 65 -4.66 4.04 9.44
CA LYS A 65 -4.51 5.45 9.05
C LYS A 65 -4.99 5.79 7.64
N SER A 66 -4.90 4.87 6.69
CA SER A 66 -5.19 5.17 5.28
C SER A 66 -6.41 4.39 4.78
N ILE A 67 -7.56 4.58 5.44
CA ILE A 67 -8.85 4.00 4.98
C ILE A 67 -9.12 4.33 3.51
N ASP A 68 -8.64 5.49 3.02
CA ASP A 68 -8.78 5.95 1.64
C ASP A 68 -7.42 6.11 0.90
N LEU A 69 -6.58 5.06 0.91
CA LEU A 69 -5.30 5.04 0.17
C LEU A 69 -5.39 5.57 -1.27
N LYS A 70 -6.48 5.26 -1.99
CA LYS A 70 -6.70 5.75 -3.37
C LYS A 70 -6.69 7.29 -3.42
N LYS A 71 -7.34 7.93 -2.46
CA LYS A 71 -7.45 9.39 -2.40
C LYS A 71 -6.10 10.02 -2.08
N ASP A 72 -5.39 9.50 -1.08
CA ASP A 72 -4.07 9.99 -0.68
C ASP A 72 -3.08 9.94 -1.86
N LEU A 73 -3.13 8.86 -2.63
CA LEU A 73 -2.29 8.69 -3.83
C LEU A 73 -2.72 9.60 -5.01
N GLN A 74 -4.02 9.91 -5.14
CA GLN A 74 -4.49 10.91 -6.12
C GLN A 74 -4.07 12.33 -5.74
N GLU A 75 -4.10 12.68 -4.45
CA GLU A 75 -3.63 13.99 -3.95
C GLU A 75 -2.11 14.16 -4.12
N LYS A 76 -1.34 13.06 -4.01
CA LYS A 76 0.09 13.03 -4.33
C LYS A 76 0.40 13.05 -5.82
N GLY A 77 -0.61 12.93 -6.69
CA GLY A 77 -0.45 12.97 -8.15
C GLY A 77 0.14 11.70 -8.77
N VAL A 78 0.25 10.60 -8.01
CA VAL A 78 0.79 9.32 -8.51
C VAL A 78 -0.27 8.43 -9.17
N LEU A 79 -1.55 8.75 -8.92
CA LEU A 79 -2.69 8.16 -9.61
C LEU A 79 -3.38 9.20 -10.50
N LYS A 80 -3.88 8.74 -11.65
CA LYS A 80 -4.81 9.52 -12.48
C LYS A 80 -6.07 9.85 -11.69
N GLN A 81 -6.55 11.08 -11.86
CA GLN A 81 -7.90 11.46 -11.43
C GLN A 81 -8.91 10.74 -12.34
N ASP A 82 -9.93 10.16 -11.72
CA ASP A 82 -11.01 9.42 -12.40
C ASP A 82 -12.02 10.41 -12.99
#